data_AF-A0A4Q6BE33-F1
#
_entry.id   AF-A0A4Q6BE33-F1
#
_cell.length_a   1.000
_cell.length_b   1.000
_cell.length_c   1.000
_cell.angle_alpha   90.00
_cell.angle_beta   90.00
_cell.angle_gamma   90.00
#
_symmetry.space_group_name_H-M   'P 1'
#
loop_
_entity.id
_entity.type
_entity.pdbx_description
1 polymer ?
#
loop_
_entity_poly.entity_id
_entity_poly.type
_entity_poly.pdbx_seq_one_letter_code
_entity_poly.pdbx_strand_id
1 'polypeptide(L)'
;MQKQFFILILATLSFLASCKKDNDKPGPGNPSGTKVLKRIVETENNTTTTYTFSYDANKRLSSVVSTNNEEATFFTYDDKGNVIKLENRVDDETNLFTFTYTNNLPVSGTFKSFERSGTEEIITDRYDLFYTVNGGVVSKIKAVMMDPENNQETYEVEYDLQYTNGNVTKIASSGWIPYSATFTYGNKKPVYPVVFSYVMDPAGFSAQFSARNELLSLAYDFSGTELDQVITTTYTYDAEGYVLTANDGITRSRFEYE
;
A
#
# COMPACT_ATOMS: atom_id res chain seq x y z
N MET A 1 1.95 -24.50 1.78
CA MET A 1 2.32 -23.26 1.08
C MET A 1 2.31 -22.16 2.12
N GLN A 2 3.47 -21.55 2.42
CA GLN A 2 3.46 -20.16 2.88
C GLN A 2 2.94 -19.32 1.71
N LYS A 3 2.12 -18.30 1.98
CA LYS A 3 1.84 -17.26 0.99
C LYS A 3 3.03 -16.31 0.97
N GLN A 4 3.97 -16.53 0.06
CA GLN A 4 4.95 -15.49 -0.25
C GLN A 4 4.21 -14.24 -0.73
N PHE A 5 4.67 -13.05 -0.33
CA PHE A 5 4.10 -11.77 -0.76
C PHE A 5 4.45 -11.54 -2.24
N PHE A 6 3.63 -12.06 -3.15
CA PHE A 6 3.97 -12.11 -4.58
C PHE A 6 3.97 -10.73 -5.25
N ILE A 7 5.15 -10.30 -5.67
CA ILE A 7 5.41 -9.18 -6.60
C ILE A 7 5.49 -9.76 -8.01
N LEU A 8 4.70 -9.26 -9.00
CA LEU A 8 4.83 -9.75 -10.39
C LEU A 8 4.30 -8.81 -11.51
N ILE A 9 5.23 -8.11 -12.19
CA ILE A 9 5.64 -8.12 -13.63
C ILE A 9 4.60 -8.49 -14.76
N LEU A 10 4.84 -8.11 -16.04
CA LEU A 10 3.77 -7.79 -17.04
C LEU A 10 3.80 -8.37 -18.52
N ALA A 11 2.64 -8.76 -19.17
CA ALA A 11 2.28 -8.84 -20.66
C ALA A 11 0.76 -9.12 -21.04
N THR A 12 -0.12 -8.44 -21.84
CA THR A 12 -0.12 -7.40 -22.94
C THR A 12 -1.50 -6.64 -23.26
N LEU A 13 -1.56 -5.28 -23.33
CA LEU A 13 -2.56 -4.31 -24.00
C LEU A 13 -4.08 -4.19 -23.54
N SER A 14 -4.97 -3.19 -23.85
CA SER A 14 -4.96 -1.70 -24.17
C SER A 14 -6.37 -0.97 -24.27
N PHE A 15 -6.41 0.37 -24.52
CA PHE A 15 -7.49 1.34 -25.01
C PHE A 15 -8.58 2.03 -24.09
N LEU A 16 -9.22 3.12 -24.60
CA LEU A 16 -9.82 4.31 -23.90
C LEU A 16 -11.38 4.44 -23.97
N ALA A 17 -12.16 5.39 -23.37
CA ALA A 17 -11.86 6.74 -22.84
C ALA A 17 -12.88 7.40 -21.84
N SER A 18 -12.34 8.21 -20.89
CA SER A 18 -12.71 9.60 -20.50
C SER A 18 -14.11 10.05 -20.00
N CYS A 19 -14.16 10.61 -18.77
CA CYS A 19 -14.95 11.82 -18.41
C CYS A 19 -14.42 12.51 -17.11
N LYS A 20 -14.77 13.77 -16.81
CA LYS A 20 -14.18 14.61 -15.72
C LYS A 20 -15.00 14.68 -14.42
N LYS A 21 -14.34 14.94 -13.27
CA LYS A 21 -14.96 15.47 -12.03
C LYS A 21 -13.96 16.27 -11.15
N ASP A 22 -14.49 16.98 -10.15
CA ASP A 22 -13.89 18.06 -9.33
C ASP A 22 -12.86 17.66 -8.25
N ASN A 23 -12.25 18.69 -7.61
CA ASN A 23 -10.93 18.61 -6.97
C ASN A 23 -10.93 18.81 -5.43
N ASP A 24 -11.61 17.97 -4.65
CA ASP A 24 -11.51 18.02 -3.17
C ASP A 24 -10.24 17.33 -2.65
N LYS A 25 -9.18 18.12 -2.42
CA LYS A 25 -7.90 17.65 -1.85
C LYS A 25 -8.04 17.27 -0.37
N PRO A 26 -7.79 16.01 0.03
CA PRO A 26 -7.61 15.67 1.43
C PRO A 26 -6.27 16.20 1.95
N GLY A 27 -6.24 16.65 3.20
CA GLY A 27 -5.01 16.77 3.98
C GLY A 27 -5.00 15.72 5.10
N PRO A 28 -3.83 15.24 5.57
CA PRO A 28 -3.73 14.27 6.66
C PRO A 28 -3.96 14.95 8.03
N GLY A 29 -5.19 15.41 8.26
CA GLY A 29 -5.63 16.05 9.50
C GLY A 29 -6.05 15.02 10.55
N ASN A 30 -5.16 14.69 11.47
CA ASN A 30 -5.44 13.73 12.55
C ASN A 30 -6.35 14.38 13.62
N PRO A 31 -7.60 13.93 13.85
CA PRO A 31 -8.53 14.64 14.74
C PRO A 31 -8.11 14.52 16.22
N SER A 32 -8.11 15.63 16.95
CA SER A 32 -7.87 15.62 18.39
C SER A 32 -8.93 14.79 19.12
N GLY A 33 -8.50 13.81 19.91
CA GLY A 33 -9.37 12.83 20.57
C GLY A 33 -9.55 11.50 19.81
N THR A 34 -8.88 11.30 18.67
CA THR A 34 -8.85 10.01 17.96
C THR A 34 -7.98 9.00 18.71
N LYS A 35 -8.48 7.77 18.88
CA LYS A 35 -7.73 6.63 19.42
C LYS A 35 -6.69 6.20 18.38
N VAL A 36 -5.47 5.88 18.80
CA VAL A 36 -4.43 5.35 17.90
C VAL A 36 -4.38 3.82 17.99
N LEU A 37 -4.14 3.15 16.86
CA LEU A 37 -3.98 1.70 16.83
C LEU A 37 -2.66 1.35 17.51
N LYS A 38 -2.70 0.60 18.61
CA LYS A 38 -1.55 0.23 19.44
C LYS A 38 -0.95 -1.10 18.98
N ARG A 39 -1.81 -2.08 18.68
CA ARG A 39 -1.41 -3.46 18.45
C ARG A 39 -2.43 -4.20 17.58
N ILE A 40 -1.95 -5.08 16.72
CA ILE A 40 -2.74 -6.15 16.11
C ILE A 40 -2.20 -7.49 16.60
N VAL A 41 -3.09 -8.43 16.93
CA VAL A 41 -2.77 -9.84 17.14
C VAL A 41 -3.45 -10.64 16.04
N GLU A 42 -2.68 -11.29 15.18
CA GLU A 42 -3.17 -12.06 14.04
C GLU A 42 -3.00 -13.57 14.28
N THR A 43 -3.87 -14.37 13.68
CA THR A 43 -3.81 -15.83 13.78
C THR A 43 -4.21 -16.49 12.46
N GLU A 44 -3.22 -17.04 11.77
CA GLU A 44 -3.34 -17.86 10.55
C GLU A 44 -2.79 -19.27 10.85
N ASN A 45 -3.48 -20.33 10.40
CA ASN A 45 -3.03 -21.73 10.52
C ASN A 45 -2.63 -22.20 11.94
N ASN A 46 -3.12 -21.52 12.98
CA ASN A 46 -2.79 -21.65 14.42
C ASN A 46 -1.45 -21.03 14.86
N THR A 47 -0.67 -20.45 13.95
CA THR A 47 0.43 -19.54 14.28
C THR A 47 -0.15 -18.18 14.69
N THR A 48 0.43 -17.52 15.69
CA THR A 48 0.00 -16.19 16.16
C THR A 48 1.13 -15.18 16.04
N THR A 49 0.99 -14.21 15.13
CA THR A 49 1.91 -13.08 15.01
C THR A 49 1.31 -11.86 15.72
N THR A 50 2.12 -11.01 16.34
CA THR A 50 1.67 -9.81 17.02
C THR A 50 2.46 -8.61 16.52
N TYR A 51 1.77 -7.60 15.98
CA TYR A 51 2.37 -6.39 15.43
C TYR A 51 2.14 -5.21 16.37
N THR A 52 3.22 -4.54 16.74
CA THR A 52 3.20 -3.34 17.58
C THR A 52 3.35 -2.09 16.71
N PHE A 53 2.50 -1.10 16.96
CA PHE A 53 2.43 0.15 16.21
C PHE A 53 3.09 1.27 17.04
N SER A 54 4.06 1.96 16.45
CA SER A 54 4.82 3.04 17.10
C SER A 54 4.58 4.37 16.38
N TYR A 55 4.51 5.46 17.15
CA TYR A 55 4.20 6.79 16.64
C TYR A 55 5.33 7.79 16.96
N ASP A 56 5.49 8.80 16.10
CA ASP A 56 6.41 9.92 16.34
C ASP A 56 5.81 10.98 17.28
N ALA A 57 6.59 12.02 17.59
CA ALA A 57 6.17 13.13 18.46
C ALA A 57 4.94 13.92 17.92
N ASN A 58 4.62 13.80 16.63
CA ASN A 58 3.45 14.42 15.98
C ASN A 58 2.25 13.44 15.90
N LYS A 59 2.34 12.26 16.51
CA LYS A 59 1.37 11.15 16.41
C LYS A 59 1.17 10.64 14.96
N ARG A 60 2.21 10.69 14.13
CA ARG A 60 2.28 10.01 12.83
C ARG A 60 2.83 8.60 13.04
N LEU A 61 2.34 7.59 12.32
CA LEU A 61 2.80 6.20 12.47
C LEU A 61 4.23 6.07 11.95
N SER A 62 5.21 5.84 12.83
CA SER A 62 6.63 5.73 12.46
C SER A 62 7.03 4.30 12.12
N SER A 63 6.43 3.29 12.77
CA SER A 63 6.67 1.89 12.42
C SER A 63 5.55 0.93 12.82
N VAL A 64 5.51 -0.22 12.15
CA VAL A 64 4.79 -1.44 12.54
C VAL A 64 5.82 -2.57 12.62
N VAL A 65 5.92 -3.27 13.74
CA VAL A 65 6.95 -4.33 13.93
C VAL A 65 6.35 -5.56 14.61
N SER A 66 6.62 -6.74 14.05
CA SER A 66 6.26 -8.04 14.61
C SER A 66 7.03 -8.38 15.89
N THR A 67 6.47 -9.21 16.78
CA THR A 67 7.10 -9.57 18.07
C THR A 67 8.39 -10.40 17.96
N ASN A 68 8.62 -11.07 16.83
CA ASN A 68 9.86 -11.76 16.46
C ASN A 68 10.85 -10.84 15.71
N ASN A 69 10.39 -9.72 15.15
CA ASN A 69 11.13 -8.79 14.27
C ASN A 69 11.50 -9.35 12.89
N GLU A 70 10.90 -10.48 12.49
CA GLU A 70 11.00 -11.06 11.13
C GLU A 70 10.21 -10.21 10.10
N GLU A 71 9.14 -9.57 10.54
CA GLU A 71 8.37 -8.60 9.75
C GLU A 71 8.41 -7.19 10.36
N ALA A 72 8.68 -6.19 9.52
CA ALA A 72 8.68 -4.78 9.94
C ALA A 72 8.27 -3.83 8.79
N THR A 73 7.70 -2.67 9.13
CA THR A 73 7.52 -1.55 8.19
C THR A 73 7.84 -0.24 8.90
N PHE A 74 8.63 0.62 8.26
CA PHE A 74 9.06 1.91 8.76
C PHE A 74 8.66 3.04 7.81
N PHE A 75 8.19 4.15 8.35
CA PHE A 75 7.79 5.34 7.59
C PHE A 75 8.65 6.53 8.02
N THR A 76 9.30 7.19 7.05
CA THR A 76 10.03 8.46 7.27
C THR A 76 9.28 9.61 6.61
N TYR A 77 9.12 10.71 7.33
CA TYR A 77 8.37 11.89 6.89
C TYR A 77 9.28 13.11 6.67
N ASP A 78 8.86 14.03 5.81
CA ASP A 78 9.40 15.39 5.79
C ASP A 78 8.78 16.29 6.89
N ASP A 79 9.27 17.52 6.98
CA ASP A 79 8.79 18.57 7.90
C ASP A 79 7.32 18.96 7.68
N LYS A 80 6.71 18.53 6.56
CA LYS A 80 5.33 18.85 6.16
C LYS A 80 4.38 17.67 6.35
N GLY A 81 4.89 16.49 6.69
CA GLY A 81 4.10 15.26 6.85
C GLY A 81 3.93 14.41 5.60
N ASN A 82 4.67 14.67 4.52
CA ASN A 82 4.72 13.75 3.38
C ASN A 82 5.63 12.56 3.72
N VAL A 83 5.24 11.34 3.39
CA VAL A 83 6.11 10.15 3.52
C VAL A 83 7.18 10.23 2.43
N ILE A 84 8.46 10.35 2.80
CA ILE A 84 9.59 10.42 1.85
C ILE A 84 10.35 9.10 1.73
N LYS A 85 10.18 8.18 2.68
CA LYS A 85 10.70 6.81 2.64
C LYS A 85 9.70 5.86 3.27
N LEU A 86 9.47 4.72 2.63
CA LEU A 86 8.89 3.52 3.24
C LEU A 86 9.90 2.39 3.14
N GLU A 87 10.10 1.65 4.23
CA GLU A 87 10.94 0.46 4.24
C GLU A 87 10.15 -0.68 4.88
N ASN A 88 9.81 -1.70 4.10
CA ASN A 88 9.17 -2.92 4.54
C ASN A 88 10.21 -4.06 4.54
N ARG A 89 10.11 -4.98 5.51
CA ARG A 89 10.97 -6.15 5.65
C ARG A 89 10.10 -7.35 5.98
N VAL A 90 10.36 -8.48 5.34
CA VAL A 90 9.70 -9.77 5.56
C VAL A 90 10.74 -10.85 5.34
N ASP A 91 10.97 -11.71 6.35
CA ASP A 91 12.02 -12.73 6.33
C ASP A 91 13.40 -12.14 5.94
N ASP A 92 14.04 -12.64 4.87
CA ASP A 92 15.31 -12.14 4.34
C ASP A 92 15.15 -11.07 3.23
N GLU A 93 13.92 -10.66 2.90
CA GLU A 93 13.63 -9.60 1.92
C GLU A 93 13.52 -8.21 2.57
N THR A 94 13.91 -7.17 1.84
CA THR A 94 13.67 -5.77 2.21
C THR A 94 13.21 -4.95 1.00
N ASN A 95 12.02 -4.37 1.12
CA ASN A 95 11.34 -3.58 0.11
C ASN A 95 11.42 -2.08 0.46
N LEU A 96 12.20 -1.33 -0.30
CA LEU A 96 12.50 0.09 -0.07
C LEU A 96 11.83 0.98 -1.12
N PHE A 97 10.93 1.86 -0.68
CA PHE A 97 10.43 2.97 -1.49
C PHE A 97 10.99 4.31 -0.99
N THR A 98 11.30 5.21 -1.91
CA THR A 98 11.54 6.64 -1.63
C THR A 98 10.70 7.52 -2.53
N PHE A 99 10.25 8.68 -2.03
CA PHE A 99 9.28 9.54 -2.71
C PHE A 99 9.73 11.02 -2.72
N THR A 100 9.54 11.68 -3.86
CA THR A 100 9.91 13.09 -4.10
C THR A 100 8.67 13.93 -4.35
N TYR A 101 8.62 15.12 -3.73
CA TYR A 101 7.47 16.02 -3.76
C TYR A 101 7.84 17.41 -4.27
N THR A 102 7.04 17.97 -5.18
CA THR A 102 7.11 19.39 -5.58
C THR A 102 5.81 20.07 -5.17
N ASN A 103 5.90 21.18 -4.44
CA ASN A 103 4.74 21.93 -3.93
C ASN A 103 3.71 21.03 -3.19
N ASN A 104 4.20 20.05 -2.43
CA ASN A 104 3.42 19.04 -1.67
C ASN A 104 2.57 18.11 -2.56
N LEU A 105 2.89 18.01 -3.86
CA LEU A 105 2.37 17.01 -4.77
C LEU A 105 3.49 15.99 -5.06
N PRO A 106 3.22 14.68 -5.04
CA PRO A 106 4.21 13.68 -5.46
C PRO A 106 4.52 13.87 -6.95
N VAL A 107 5.80 13.73 -7.31
CA VAL A 107 6.26 13.85 -8.70
C VAL A 107 7.00 12.61 -9.20
N SER A 108 7.84 12.02 -8.34
CA SER A 108 8.55 10.78 -8.63
C SER A 108 8.89 9.99 -7.36
N GLY A 109 9.35 8.77 -7.53
CA GLY A 109 9.89 7.93 -6.48
C GLY A 109 10.80 6.85 -7.05
N THR A 110 11.32 5.98 -6.19
CA THR A 110 11.98 4.74 -6.60
C THR A 110 11.58 3.61 -5.67
N PHE A 111 11.43 2.40 -6.21
CA PHE A 111 11.36 1.15 -5.47
C PHE A 111 12.64 0.34 -5.68
N LYS A 112 13.09 -0.37 -4.65
CA LYS A 112 14.08 -1.45 -4.75
C LYS A 112 13.66 -2.60 -3.84
N SER A 113 13.75 -3.84 -4.33
CA SER A 113 13.78 -5.01 -3.45
C SER A 113 15.23 -5.48 -3.27
N PHE A 114 15.52 -5.98 -2.07
CA PHE A 114 16.80 -6.55 -1.68
C PHE A 114 16.57 -7.92 -1.06
N GLU A 115 17.28 -8.94 -1.55
CA GLU A 115 17.38 -10.26 -0.91
C GLU A 115 18.68 -10.33 -0.10
N ARG A 116 18.63 -10.78 1.16
CA ARG A 116 19.82 -10.95 2.00
C ARG A 116 20.45 -12.33 1.81
N SER A 117 21.63 -12.37 1.19
CA SER A 117 22.46 -13.57 1.13
C SER A 117 23.52 -13.52 2.24
N GLY A 118 23.14 -13.97 3.44
CA GLY A 118 24.01 -13.98 4.62
C GLY A 118 24.31 -12.57 5.15
N THR A 119 25.43 -11.97 4.71
CA THR A 119 25.82 -10.59 5.07
C THR A 119 25.77 -9.61 3.90
N GLU A 120 25.43 -10.08 2.70
CA GLU A 120 25.32 -9.26 1.49
C GLU A 120 23.84 -9.01 1.15
N GLU A 121 23.53 -7.81 0.64
CA GLU A 121 22.18 -7.42 0.21
C GLU A 121 22.19 -7.23 -1.31
N ILE A 122 21.49 -8.12 -2.02
CA ILE A 122 21.47 -8.21 -3.48
C ILE A 122 20.20 -7.51 -3.98
N ILE A 123 20.33 -6.53 -4.88
CA ILE A 123 19.17 -5.87 -5.49
C ILE A 123 18.55 -6.85 -6.50
N THR A 124 17.33 -7.30 -6.20
CA THR A 124 16.57 -8.24 -7.05
C THR A 124 15.66 -7.49 -8.03
N ASP A 125 14.96 -6.46 -7.55
CA ASP A 125 14.06 -5.61 -8.33
C ASP A 125 14.41 -4.12 -8.19
N ARG A 126 14.12 -3.35 -9.25
CA ARG A 126 14.07 -1.88 -9.17
C ARG A 126 13.05 -1.29 -10.13
N TYR A 127 12.29 -0.31 -9.63
CA TYR A 127 11.41 0.55 -10.44
C TYR A 127 11.67 2.02 -10.14
N ASP A 128 11.88 2.84 -11.17
CA ASP A 128 11.84 4.30 -11.04
C ASP A 128 10.40 4.76 -11.36
N LEU A 129 9.77 5.50 -10.44
CA LEU A 129 8.33 5.78 -10.41
C LEU A 129 8.05 7.26 -10.73
N PHE A 130 6.99 7.55 -11.48
CA PHE A 130 6.59 8.89 -11.90
C PHE A 130 5.08 9.09 -11.72
N TYR A 131 4.67 10.20 -11.12
CA TYR A 131 3.29 10.41 -10.67
C TYR A 131 2.57 11.50 -11.45
N THR A 132 1.40 11.17 -12.00
CA THR A 132 0.47 12.15 -12.56
C THR A 132 -0.60 12.48 -11.52
N VAL A 133 -0.56 13.69 -10.97
CA VAL A 133 -1.56 14.17 -10.01
C VAL A 133 -2.66 14.97 -10.72
N ASN A 134 -3.86 14.41 -10.81
CA ASN A 134 -5.06 15.09 -11.32
C ASN A 134 -6.12 15.17 -10.22
N GLY A 135 -6.87 16.27 -10.16
CA GLY A 135 -7.96 16.42 -9.18
C GLY A 135 -7.55 16.49 -7.71
N GLY A 136 -6.24 16.40 -7.39
CA GLY A 136 -5.78 16.23 -6.01
C GLY A 136 -5.55 14.79 -5.58
N VAL A 137 -5.60 13.83 -6.51
CA VAL A 137 -5.20 12.43 -6.32
C VAL A 137 -4.15 12.03 -7.37
N VAL A 138 -3.38 10.97 -7.12
CA VAL A 138 -2.53 10.36 -8.15
C VAL A 138 -3.44 9.59 -9.10
N SER A 139 -3.67 10.08 -10.31
CA SER A 139 -4.55 9.43 -11.29
C SER A 139 -3.83 8.43 -12.17
N LYS A 140 -2.50 8.52 -12.26
CA LYS A 140 -1.65 7.57 -12.98
C LYS A 140 -0.28 7.45 -12.31
N ILE A 141 0.23 6.23 -12.24
CA ILE A 141 1.62 5.92 -11.91
C ILE A 141 2.28 5.36 -13.18
N LYS A 142 3.37 5.98 -13.63
CA LYS A 142 4.30 5.36 -14.58
C LYS A 142 5.42 4.69 -13.78
N ALA A 143 5.71 3.43 -14.05
CA ALA A 143 6.81 2.68 -13.47
C ALA A 143 7.77 2.23 -14.60
N VAL A 144 9.03 2.60 -14.49
CA VAL A 144 10.09 2.16 -15.40
C VAL A 144 10.91 1.10 -14.67
N MET A 145 10.90 -0.11 -15.20
CA MET A 145 11.70 -1.23 -14.72
C MET A 145 13.16 -0.98 -15.07
N MET A 146 14.05 -1.14 -14.09
CA MET A 146 15.48 -0.90 -14.23
C MET A 146 16.24 -2.20 -14.06
N ASP A 147 17.20 -2.45 -14.94
CA ASP A 147 18.21 -3.49 -14.74
C ASP A 147 19.01 -3.20 -13.45
N PRO A 148 19.08 -4.14 -12.49
CA PRO A 148 19.71 -3.89 -11.19
C PRO A 148 21.25 -3.86 -11.25
N GLU A 149 21.88 -4.49 -12.26
CA GLU A 149 23.33 -4.52 -12.42
C GLU A 149 23.85 -3.26 -13.14
N ASN A 150 23.18 -2.85 -14.21
CA ASN A 150 23.69 -1.84 -15.15
C ASN A 150 22.83 -0.57 -15.28
N ASN A 151 21.71 -0.46 -14.57
CA ASN A 151 20.85 0.74 -14.53
C ASN A 151 20.31 1.15 -15.93
N GLN A 152 20.09 0.21 -16.84
CA GLN A 152 19.35 0.48 -18.08
C GLN A 152 17.84 0.31 -17.87
N GLU A 153 17.03 1.10 -18.56
CA GLU A 153 15.58 0.93 -18.61
C GLU A 153 15.26 -0.34 -19.40
N THR A 154 14.57 -1.30 -18.79
CA THR A 154 14.23 -2.59 -19.43
C THR A 154 12.81 -2.63 -19.97
N TYR A 155 11.85 -2.06 -19.23
CA TYR A 155 10.44 -2.06 -19.60
C TYR A 155 9.65 -0.93 -18.88
N GLU A 156 8.50 -0.50 -19.43
CA GLU A 156 7.70 0.63 -18.92
C GLU A 156 6.21 0.28 -18.78
N VAL A 157 5.65 0.56 -17.59
CA VAL A 157 4.23 0.38 -17.26
C VAL A 157 3.56 1.71 -16.97
N GLU A 158 2.36 1.92 -17.50
CA GLU A 158 1.41 2.90 -16.95
C GLU A 158 0.27 2.18 -16.23
N TYR A 159 -0.01 2.60 -15.00
CA TYR A 159 -1.15 2.19 -14.19
C TYR A 159 -2.11 3.39 -14.03
N ASP A 160 -3.36 3.25 -14.45
CA ASP A 160 -4.41 4.24 -14.20
C ASP A 160 -5.14 3.94 -12.88
N LEU A 161 -5.43 4.99 -12.11
CA LEU A 161 -6.06 4.91 -10.78
C LEU A 161 -7.43 5.58 -10.76
N GLN A 162 -8.43 4.87 -10.27
CA GLN A 162 -9.82 5.31 -10.16
C GLN A 162 -10.22 5.44 -8.69
N TYR A 163 -11.05 6.44 -8.38
CA TYR A 163 -11.41 6.78 -6.99
C TYR A 163 -12.91 6.99 -6.82
N THR A 164 -13.45 6.55 -5.69
CA THR A 164 -14.82 6.85 -5.23
C THR A 164 -14.75 7.38 -3.80
N ASN A 165 -15.37 8.55 -3.54
CA ASN A 165 -15.38 9.24 -2.24
C ASN A 165 -13.98 9.51 -1.64
N GLY A 166 -12.93 9.45 -2.48
CA GLY A 166 -11.53 9.62 -2.09
C GLY A 166 -10.81 8.36 -1.61
N ASN A 167 -11.43 7.18 -1.71
CA ASN A 167 -10.75 5.88 -1.67
C ASN A 167 -10.40 5.43 -3.09
N VAL A 168 -9.25 4.79 -3.31
CA VAL A 168 -8.93 4.20 -4.63
C VAL A 168 -9.77 2.94 -4.83
N THR A 169 -10.58 2.87 -5.87
CA THR A 169 -11.45 1.72 -6.16
C THR A 169 -10.89 0.80 -7.22
N LYS A 170 -9.98 1.29 -8.08
CA LYS A 170 -9.26 0.47 -9.05
C LYS A 170 -7.85 1.02 -9.31
N ILE A 171 -6.87 0.13 -9.36
CA ILE A 171 -5.56 0.35 -10.00
C ILE A 171 -5.51 -0.62 -11.18
N ALA A 172 -5.16 -0.17 -12.39
CA ALA A 172 -5.09 -1.07 -13.55
C ALA A 172 -4.02 -0.65 -14.55
N SER A 173 -3.28 -1.63 -15.08
CA SER A 173 -2.42 -1.45 -16.25
C SER A 173 -3.04 -2.10 -17.49
N SER A 174 -2.79 -1.50 -18.64
CA SER A 174 -3.03 -2.11 -19.97
C SER A 174 -1.81 -1.93 -20.89
N GLY A 175 -0.63 -1.88 -20.27
CA GLY A 175 0.66 -1.67 -20.95
C GLY A 175 1.11 -2.98 -21.57
N TRP A 176 2.04 -3.66 -20.90
CA TRP A 176 2.08 -5.10 -21.01
C TRP A 176 0.87 -5.69 -20.23
N ILE A 177 0.98 -6.34 -19.05
CA ILE A 177 -0.18 -7.11 -18.51
C ILE A 177 -1.46 -6.29 -18.34
N PRO A 178 -2.59 -6.88 -18.72
CA PRO A 178 -3.87 -6.55 -18.11
C PRO A 178 -3.84 -7.00 -16.64
N TYR A 179 -3.32 -6.15 -15.77
CA TYR A 179 -3.43 -6.30 -14.31
C TYR A 179 -4.49 -5.34 -13.84
N SER A 180 -5.36 -5.78 -12.93
CA SER A 180 -6.05 -4.82 -12.10
C SER A 180 -6.32 -5.28 -10.68
N ALA A 181 -6.04 -4.39 -9.73
CA ALA A 181 -6.49 -4.48 -8.36
C ALA A 181 -7.79 -3.67 -8.22
N THR A 182 -8.87 -4.31 -7.80
CA THR A 182 -10.17 -3.67 -7.52
C THR A 182 -10.47 -3.74 -6.02
N PHE A 183 -10.85 -2.60 -5.44
CA PHE A 183 -10.97 -2.39 -4.01
C PHE A 183 -12.41 -1.97 -3.66
N THR A 184 -13.02 -2.60 -2.66
CA THR A 184 -14.32 -2.16 -2.11
C THR A 184 -14.19 -1.76 -0.65
N TYR A 185 -14.93 -0.72 -0.25
CA TYR A 185 -14.85 -0.14 1.09
C TYR A 185 -16.24 -0.02 1.71
N GLY A 186 -16.27 -0.01 3.05
CA GLY A 186 -17.50 0.15 3.82
C GLY A 186 -17.80 1.60 4.17
N ASN A 187 -18.19 1.84 5.43
CA ASN A 187 -18.60 3.17 5.92
C ASN A 187 -18.18 3.46 7.38
N LYS A 188 -17.25 2.69 7.91
CA LYS A 188 -16.61 2.89 9.22
C LYS A 188 -15.26 3.57 9.06
N LYS A 189 -14.46 3.59 10.13
CA LYS A 189 -13.11 4.15 10.12
C LYS A 189 -12.16 3.18 9.39
N PRO A 190 -11.06 3.67 8.77
CA PRO A 190 -10.04 2.80 8.21
C PRO A 190 -9.43 1.91 9.31
N VAL A 191 -9.02 0.71 8.89
CA VAL A 191 -8.38 -0.29 9.76
C VAL A 191 -7.06 0.26 10.32
N TYR A 192 -6.26 0.86 9.43
CA TYR A 192 -4.93 1.40 9.70
C TYR A 192 -4.96 2.93 9.83
N PRO A 193 -3.96 3.53 10.52
CA PRO A 193 -3.75 4.97 10.48
C PRO A 193 -3.52 5.47 9.05
N VAL A 194 -4.10 6.62 8.70
CA VAL A 194 -3.85 7.29 7.42
C VAL A 194 -2.44 7.89 7.46
N VAL A 195 -1.54 7.29 6.69
CA VAL A 195 -0.11 7.65 6.59
C VAL A 195 0.20 8.34 5.27
N PHE A 196 -0.43 7.92 4.17
CA PHE A 196 -0.26 8.53 2.87
C PHE A 196 -1.46 9.42 2.50
N SER A 197 -1.18 10.58 1.90
CA SER A 197 -2.22 11.45 1.30
C SER A 197 -2.58 11.05 -0.14
N TYR A 198 -1.86 10.08 -0.71
CA TYR A 198 -1.95 9.64 -2.10
C TYR A 198 -1.67 8.13 -2.18
N VAL A 199 -2.14 7.47 -3.23
CA VAL A 199 -1.68 6.11 -3.57
C VAL A 199 -0.43 6.26 -4.41
N MET A 200 0.65 5.59 -3.98
CA MET A 200 2.03 5.84 -4.42
C MET A 200 2.71 4.60 -5.02
N ASP A 201 2.08 3.43 -4.95
CA ASP A 201 2.58 2.16 -5.49
C ASP A 201 1.47 1.45 -6.30
N PRO A 202 1.83 0.62 -7.29
CA PRO A 202 0.86 -0.10 -8.12
C PRO A 202 0.27 -1.36 -7.48
N ALA A 203 0.91 -1.90 -6.43
CA ALA A 203 0.47 -3.12 -5.74
C ALA A 203 -0.71 -2.84 -4.77
N GLY A 204 -0.91 -1.58 -4.38
CA GLY A 204 -1.98 -1.17 -3.46
C GLY A 204 -1.60 -1.21 -1.99
N PHE A 205 -0.30 -1.27 -1.63
CA PHE A 205 0.13 -1.18 -0.23
C PHE A 205 -0.32 0.14 0.40
N SER A 206 0.02 1.25 -0.25
CA SER A 206 -0.37 2.60 0.15
C SER A 206 -1.88 2.86 0.04
N ALA A 207 -2.65 2.01 -0.66
CA ALA A 207 -4.11 2.08 -0.64
C ALA A 207 -4.67 1.79 0.76
N GLN A 208 -4.14 0.79 1.47
CA GLN A 208 -4.54 0.49 2.85
C GLN A 208 -4.22 1.64 3.82
N PHE A 209 -3.09 2.30 3.59
CA PHE A 209 -2.57 3.41 4.40
C PHE A 209 -2.99 4.82 3.91
N SER A 210 -3.84 4.92 2.88
CA SER A 210 -4.49 6.17 2.44
C SER A 210 -6.02 6.09 2.47
N ALA A 211 -6.59 4.91 2.77
CA ALA A 211 -8.02 4.69 2.84
C ALA A 211 -8.70 5.57 3.91
N ARG A 212 -9.87 6.10 3.57
CA ARG A 212 -10.76 6.85 4.46
C ARG A 212 -11.77 5.96 5.19
N ASN A 213 -11.82 4.67 4.82
CA ASN A 213 -12.76 3.66 5.31
C ASN A 213 -12.09 2.28 5.38
N GLU A 214 -12.76 1.32 6.01
CA GLU A 214 -12.37 -0.09 6.03
C GLU A 214 -12.42 -0.72 4.63
N LEU A 215 -11.40 -1.52 4.28
CA LEU A 215 -11.29 -2.24 3.00
C LEU A 215 -12.02 -3.59 3.13
N LEU A 216 -13.23 -3.68 2.56
CA LEU A 216 -14.08 -4.88 2.63
C LEU A 216 -13.63 -5.99 1.68
N SER A 217 -13.15 -5.64 0.49
CA SER A 217 -12.60 -6.64 -0.45
C SER A 217 -11.47 -6.08 -1.31
N LEU A 218 -10.58 -6.97 -1.70
CA LEU A 218 -9.49 -6.75 -2.63
C LEU A 218 -9.51 -7.89 -3.66
N ALA A 219 -9.65 -7.56 -4.93
CA ALA A 219 -9.64 -8.50 -6.04
C ALA A 219 -8.50 -8.15 -6.99
N TYR A 220 -7.52 -9.04 -7.12
CA TYR A 220 -6.50 -9.01 -8.16
C TYR A 220 -6.96 -9.85 -9.36
N ASP A 221 -6.86 -9.25 -10.54
CA ASP A 221 -7.15 -9.81 -11.86
C ASP A 221 -5.85 -9.73 -12.66
N PHE A 222 -5.28 -10.89 -13.00
CA PHE A 222 -4.09 -11.07 -13.83
C PHE A 222 -4.52 -11.78 -15.12
N SER A 223 -5.37 -11.09 -15.89
CA SER A 223 -6.20 -11.65 -16.96
C SER A 223 -5.46 -12.62 -17.88
N GLY A 224 -5.93 -13.87 -17.89
CA GLY A 224 -5.36 -14.98 -18.67
C GLY A 224 -4.46 -15.93 -17.88
N THR A 225 -4.25 -15.68 -16.58
CA THR A 225 -3.47 -16.56 -15.68
C THR A 225 -4.34 -17.21 -14.60
N GLU A 226 -3.73 -18.05 -13.76
CA GLU A 226 -4.36 -18.62 -12.55
C GLU A 226 -4.05 -17.82 -11.27
N LEU A 227 -3.46 -16.63 -11.40
CA LEU A 227 -3.04 -15.77 -10.28
C LEU A 227 -4.16 -14.85 -9.74
N ASP A 228 -5.36 -14.93 -10.32
CA ASP A 228 -6.54 -14.19 -9.87
C ASP A 228 -6.87 -14.51 -8.41
N GLN A 229 -6.89 -13.49 -7.56
CA GLN A 229 -7.11 -13.65 -6.11
C GLN A 229 -8.14 -12.66 -5.59
N VAL A 230 -9.15 -13.17 -4.89
CA VAL A 230 -10.14 -12.35 -4.17
C VAL A 230 -10.02 -12.59 -2.67
N ILE A 231 -9.77 -11.52 -1.92
CA ILE A 231 -9.80 -11.45 -0.46
C ILE A 231 -11.06 -10.67 -0.07
N THR A 232 -11.84 -11.17 0.89
CA THR A 232 -13.03 -10.47 1.42
C THR A 232 -13.03 -10.54 2.94
N THR A 233 -12.92 -9.38 3.58
CA THR A 233 -12.71 -9.27 5.03
C THR A 233 -13.99 -8.88 5.75
N THR A 234 -14.38 -9.69 6.72
CA THR A 234 -15.48 -9.38 7.65
C THR A 234 -14.92 -8.72 8.92
N TYR A 235 -15.60 -7.67 9.41
CA TYR A 235 -15.14 -6.88 10.54
C TYR A 235 -16.20 -6.78 11.65
N THR A 236 -15.75 -6.63 12.90
CA THR A 236 -16.56 -6.12 14.02
C THR A 236 -16.03 -4.75 14.46
N TYR A 237 -16.86 -3.96 15.15
CA TYR A 237 -16.54 -2.57 15.48
C TYR A 237 -16.94 -2.18 16.90
N ASP A 238 -16.31 -1.14 17.43
CA ASP A 238 -16.78 -0.43 18.63
C ASP A 238 -17.90 0.58 18.31
N ALA A 239 -18.43 1.23 19.35
CA ALA A 239 -19.51 2.21 19.21
C ALA A 239 -19.10 3.51 18.47
N GLU A 240 -17.79 3.74 18.28
CA GLU A 240 -17.22 4.89 17.56
C GLU A 240 -16.77 4.52 16.13
N GLY A 241 -16.98 3.26 15.72
CA GLY A 241 -16.66 2.75 14.39
C GLY A 241 -15.19 2.39 14.16
N TYR A 242 -14.38 2.19 15.21
CA TYR A 242 -13.06 1.55 15.06
C TYR A 242 -13.24 0.03 14.95
N VAL A 243 -12.38 -0.64 14.18
CA VAL A 243 -12.41 -2.09 13.96
C VAL A 243 -11.90 -2.82 15.19
N LEU A 244 -12.63 -3.80 15.72
CA LEU A 244 -12.19 -4.61 16.87
C LEU A 244 -11.62 -5.97 16.44
N THR A 245 -12.20 -6.58 15.40
CA THR A 245 -11.71 -7.83 14.80
C THR A 245 -11.86 -7.82 13.29
N ALA A 246 -10.99 -8.56 12.60
CA ALA A 246 -11.07 -8.89 11.18
C ALA A 246 -11.02 -10.41 10.98
N ASN A 247 -11.65 -10.90 9.91
CA ASN A 247 -11.56 -12.28 9.46
C ASN A 247 -11.82 -12.37 7.95
N ASP A 248 -10.84 -12.83 7.17
CA ASP A 248 -10.96 -13.05 5.72
C ASP A 248 -11.31 -14.52 5.34
N GLY A 249 -11.46 -15.39 6.35
CA GLY A 249 -11.67 -16.82 6.21
C GLY A 249 -10.41 -17.67 6.45
N ILE A 250 -9.22 -17.07 6.44
CA ILE A 250 -7.92 -17.72 6.66
C ILE A 250 -7.22 -17.11 7.88
N THR A 251 -7.09 -15.79 7.89
CA THR A 251 -6.43 -14.99 8.93
C THR A 251 -7.48 -14.28 9.77
N ARG A 252 -7.31 -14.35 11.10
CA ARG A 252 -8.17 -13.67 12.08
C ARG A 252 -7.33 -12.69 12.88
N SER A 253 -7.73 -11.42 12.89
CA SER A 253 -6.97 -10.33 13.50
C SER A 253 -7.78 -9.66 14.60
N ARG A 254 -7.17 -9.37 15.76
CA ARG A 254 -7.74 -8.55 16.84
C ARG A 254 -6.97 -7.25 16.97
N PHE A 255 -7.70 -6.14 17.05
CA PHE A 255 -7.15 -4.78 17.07
C PHE A 255 -7.29 -4.20 18.48
N GLU A 256 -6.24 -3.50 18.93
CA GLU A 256 -6.19 -2.87 20.25
C GLU A 256 -5.70 -1.43 20.12
N TYR A 257 -6.36 -0.50 20.81
CA TYR A 257 -6.17 0.95 20.67
C TYR A 257 -5.80 1.60 22.01
N GLU A 258 -5.27 2.83 21.94
CA GLU A 258 -5.02 3.74 23.08
C GLU A 258 -5.40 5.20 22.78
#